data_AF-A0A3M1DA55-F1
#
_entry.id   AF-A0A3M1DA55-F1
#
_cell.length_a   1.000
_cell.length_b   1.000
_cell.length_c   1.000
_cell.angle_alpha   90.00
_cell.angle_beta   90.00
_cell.angle_gamma   90.00
#
_symmetry.space_group_name_H-M   'P 1'
#
loop_
_entity.id
_entity.type
_entity.pdbx_description
1 polymer ?
#
loop_
_entity_poly.entity_id
_entity_poly.type
_entity_poly.pdbx_seq_one_letter_code
_entity_poly.pdbx_strand_id
1 'polypeptide(L)'
;MLPLLLALSRPPLATEIVVQATLQGGVSVDGAGVSTPYDGSTAWVEGDELPVQVPETATVPAVYVILHAKMSGFPADTASNVAVNDVPLDEATLELESTRYQVYSLDPDVYGITGTGSHPCAETGVVEADYHGGYGVGGAVLAVVYEDATLTGRRHVVIGVDDVG
;
A
#
# COMPACT_ATOMS: atom_id res chain seq x y z
N MET A 1 28.47 -39.83 -21.81
CA MET A 1 28.27 -38.45 -22.29
C MET A 1 27.01 -37.91 -21.64
N LEU A 2 27.15 -36.90 -20.77
CA LEU A 2 26.05 -36.30 -20.01
C LEU A 2 25.70 -34.95 -20.66
N PRO A 3 24.44 -34.64 -21.02
CA PRO A 3 24.08 -33.27 -21.35
C PRO A 3 23.64 -32.51 -20.10
N LEU A 4 24.17 -31.30 -20.04
CA LEU A 4 24.10 -30.26 -19.05
C LEU A 4 22.65 -29.79 -18.81
N LEU A 5 22.17 -29.88 -17.56
CA LEU A 5 20.94 -29.23 -17.13
C LEU A 5 21.24 -27.74 -16.95
N LEU A 6 20.81 -26.90 -17.89
CA LEU A 6 20.89 -25.45 -17.76
C LEU A 6 19.78 -25.01 -16.79
N ALA A 7 20.11 -24.96 -15.50
CA ALA A 7 19.24 -24.35 -14.50
C ALA A 7 19.23 -22.83 -14.74
N LEU A 8 18.14 -22.33 -15.34
CA LEU A 8 17.80 -20.91 -15.34
C LEU A 8 17.51 -20.50 -13.89
N SER A 9 18.55 -20.15 -13.12
CA SER A 9 18.37 -19.46 -11.85
C SER A 9 17.94 -18.02 -12.17
N ARG A 10 16.63 -17.78 -12.21
CA ARG A 10 16.09 -16.43 -12.05
C ARG A 10 16.70 -15.87 -10.75
N PRO A 11 17.25 -14.65 -10.72
CA PRO A 11 17.58 -14.04 -9.44
C PRO A 11 16.29 -14.00 -8.61
N PRO A 12 16.34 -14.29 -7.30
CA PRO A 12 15.19 -14.08 -6.44
C PRO A 12 14.80 -12.61 -6.58
N LEU A 13 13.53 -12.35 -6.89
CA LEU A 13 12.97 -11.01 -6.73
C LEU A 13 13.21 -10.63 -5.27
N ALA A 14 13.88 -9.49 -5.05
CA ALA A 14 14.25 -9.08 -3.71
C ALA A 14 13.01 -8.50 -3.03
N THR A 15 12.47 -9.21 -2.04
CA THR A 15 11.46 -8.66 -1.14
C THR A 15 12.07 -7.52 -0.35
N GLU A 16 11.49 -6.33 -0.47
CA GLU A 16 11.84 -5.19 0.37
C GLU A 16 10.98 -5.20 1.63
N ILE A 17 11.63 -5.13 2.79
CA ILE A 17 10.96 -5.19 4.09
C ILE A 17 10.55 -3.77 4.48
N VAL A 18 9.25 -3.53 4.57
CA VAL A 18 8.66 -2.28 5.07
C VAL A 18 8.67 -2.25 6.59
N VAL A 19 8.22 -3.35 7.21
CA VAL A 19 8.16 -3.51 8.67
C VAL A 19 8.71 -4.86 9.05
N GLN A 20 9.55 -4.89 10.08
CA GLN A 20 9.91 -6.11 10.78
C GLN A 20 10.00 -5.84 12.28
N ALA A 21 9.05 -6.37 13.05
CA ALA A 21 8.91 -6.04 14.46
C ALA A 21 8.41 -7.22 15.30
N THR A 22 8.64 -7.15 16.61
CA THR A 22 8.05 -8.07 17.59
C THR A 22 7.10 -7.29 18.49
N LEU A 23 5.80 -7.48 18.28
CA LEU A 23 4.74 -6.65 18.84
C LEU A 23 3.71 -7.45 19.64
N GLN A 24 3.13 -6.83 20.66
CA GLN A 24 2.03 -7.37 21.44
C GLN A 24 0.73 -6.89 20.78
N GLY A 25 0.34 -7.52 19.67
CA GLY A 25 -0.67 -6.98 18.76
C GLY A 25 -0.72 -7.70 17.42
N GLY A 26 -0.96 -6.95 16.36
CA GLY A 26 -0.97 -7.48 15.00
C GLY A 26 -0.75 -6.43 13.92
N VAL A 27 -0.93 -6.89 12.68
CA VAL A 27 -1.08 -6.03 11.51
C VAL A 27 -2.46 -6.31 10.94
N SER A 28 -3.18 -5.24 10.64
CA SER A 28 -4.39 -5.26 9.82
C SER A 28 -4.02 -4.78 8.44
N VAL A 29 -4.42 -5.51 7.41
CA VAL A 29 -4.25 -5.09 6.02
C VAL A 29 -5.64 -5.07 5.41
N ASP A 30 -5.94 -4.09 4.56
CA ASP A 30 -7.21 -4.14 3.85
C ASP A 30 -7.33 -5.42 3.02
N GLY A 31 -8.56 -5.93 2.93
CA GLY A 31 -8.86 -7.16 2.20
C GLY A 31 -9.02 -6.97 0.70
N ALA A 32 -8.94 -5.74 0.19
CA ALA A 32 -9.18 -5.43 -1.22
C ALA A 32 -7.96 -5.83 -2.07
N GLY A 33 -6.76 -5.77 -1.49
CA GLY A 33 -5.52 -6.29 -2.08
C GLY A 33 -4.97 -5.43 -3.23
N VAL A 34 -5.82 -4.69 -3.95
CA VAL A 34 -5.52 -3.68 -4.96
C VAL A 34 -6.81 -2.88 -5.22
N SER A 35 -6.94 -1.66 -4.71
CA SER A 35 -7.99 -0.73 -5.16
C SER A 35 -7.57 -0.01 -6.46
N THR A 36 -8.40 -0.07 -7.49
CA THR A 36 -8.27 0.76 -8.69
C THR A 36 -9.64 1.34 -9.03
N PRO A 37 -9.98 2.57 -8.61
CA PRO A 37 -11.19 3.18 -9.11
C PRO A 37 -11.10 3.35 -10.62
N TYR A 38 -12.06 2.74 -11.31
CA TYR A 38 -12.18 2.88 -12.75
C TYR A 38 -13.65 3.09 -13.12
N ASP A 39 -14.05 4.36 -13.32
CA ASP A 39 -15.38 4.70 -13.85
C ASP A 39 -15.37 5.19 -15.31
N GLY A 40 -14.18 5.33 -15.91
CA GLY A 40 -13.99 5.80 -17.28
C GLY A 40 -14.20 7.31 -17.48
N SER A 41 -14.23 8.11 -16.41
CA SER A 41 -14.34 9.57 -16.48
C SER A 41 -12.97 10.26 -16.55
N THR A 42 -12.95 11.46 -17.16
CA THR A 42 -11.78 12.39 -17.17
C THR A 42 -11.65 13.17 -15.87
N ALA A 43 -12.48 12.85 -14.88
CA ALA A 43 -12.61 13.54 -13.61
C ALA A 43 -12.15 12.62 -12.46
N TRP A 44 -11.98 13.22 -11.28
CA TRP A 44 -11.70 12.50 -10.04
C TRP A 44 -12.77 11.45 -9.80
N VAL A 45 -12.33 10.22 -9.58
CA VAL A 45 -13.19 9.14 -9.11
C VAL A 45 -12.75 8.85 -7.69
N GLU A 46 -13.70 8.79 -6.75
CA GLU A 46 -13.40 8.25 -5.43
C GLU A 46 -12.80 6.84 -5.59
N GLY A 47 -11.66 6.60 -4.94
CA GLY A 47 -11.07 5.26 -4.86
C GLY A 47 -11.88 4.34 -3.97
N ASP A 48 -11.54 3.06 -3.99
CA ASP A 48 -12.25 2.11 -3.16
C ASP A 48 -11.94 2.39 -1.69
N GLU A 49 -12.89 2.00 -0.85
CA GLU A 49 -12.66 1.90 0.58
C GLU A 49 -11.65 0.76 0.86
N LEU A 50 -10.68 1.05 1.72
CA LEU A 50 -9.69 0.11 2.24
C LEU A 50 -10.06 -0.24 3.69
N PRO A 51 -10.98 -1.19 3.93
CA PRO A 51 -11.46 -1.50 5.26
C PRO A 51 -10.40 -2.23 6.08
N VAL A 52 -10.05 -1.68 7.24
CA VAL A 52 -9.14 -2.29 8.20
C VAL A 52 -9.84 -2.58 9.52
N GLN A 53 -9.42 -3.68 10.14
CA GLN A 53 -9.98 -4.13 11.41
C GLN A 53 -8.90 -4.03 12.49
N VAL A 54 -8.99 -3.01 13.34
CA VAL A 54 -8.09 -2.76 14.48
C VAL A 54 -8.89 -2.93 15.77
N PRO A 55 -8.50 -3.79 16.74
CA PRO A 55 -9.27 -3.94 17.99
C PRO A 55 -9.52 -2.60 18.71
N GLU A 56 -10.70 -2.41 19.32
CA GLU A 56 -11.07 -1.14 19.99
C GLU A 56 -10.13 -0.75 21.14
N THR A 57 -9.45 -1.72 21.74
CA THR A 57 -8.49 -1.51 22.83
C THR A 57 -7.05 -1.31 22.35
N ALA A 58 -6.82 -1.38 21.04
CA ALA A 58 -5.49 -1.29 20.46
C ALA A 58 -5.07 0.16 20.21
N THR A 59 -3.77 0.42 20.30
CA THR A 59 -3.14 1.64 19.82
C THR A 59 -2.54 1.40 18.44
N VAL A 60 -2.50 2.43 17.61
CA VAL A 60 -1.95 2.38 16.25
C VAL A 60 -0.61 3.14 16.22
N PRO A 61 0.54 2.46 16.43
CA PRO A 61 1.84 3.11 16.37
C PRO A 61 2.34 3.42 14.95
N ALA A 62 1.83 2.72 13.93
CA ALA A 62 2.28 2.93 12.56
C ALA A 62 1.19 2.54 11.55
N VAL A 63 1.06 3.37 10.53
CA VAL A 63 0.20 3.13 9.37
C VAL A 63 1.02 3.34 8.11
N TYR A 64 0.80 2.48 7.13
CA TYR A 64 1.43 2.56 5.82
C TYR A 64 0.37 2.45 4.75
N VAL A 65 0.50 3.22 3.68
CA VAL A 65 -0.17 2.94 2.41
C VAL A 65 0.88 2.53 1.38
N ILE A 66 0.64 1.38 0.76
CA ILE A 66 1.48 0.79 -0.26
C ILE A 66 0.73 0.98 -1.57
N LEU A 67 1.24 1.87 -2.41
CA LEU A 67 0.76 2.03 -3.76
C LEU A 67 1.46 1.03 -4.66
N HIS A 68 0.72 0.43 -5.58
CA HIS A 68 1.23 -0.36 -6.68
C HIS A 68 1.07 0.44 -7.97
N ALA A 69 2.04 0.38 -8.86
CA ALA A 69 1.98 1.10 -10.13
C ALA A 69 1.22 0.31 -11.20
N LYS A 70 0.72 1.02 -12.22
CA LYS A 70 0.38 0.41 -13.51
C LYS A 70 1.63 -0.17 -14.17
N MET A 71 1.42 -0.99 -15.21
CA MET A 71 2.50 -1.58 -16.02
C MET A 71 3.52 -0.56 -16.56
N SER A 72 3.14 0.71 -16.72
CA SER A 72 4.07 1.74 -17.18
C SER A 72 4.78 2.51 -16.05
N GLY A 73 4.43 2.29 -14.78
CA GLY A 73 5.02 2.96 -13.60
C GLY A 73 4.11 4.01 -12.97
N PHE A 74 4.64 4.80 -12.03
CA PHE A 74 3.94 5.93 -11.39
C PHE A 74 4.11 7.25 -12.13
N PRO A 75 3.12 8.18 -12.05
CA PRO A 75 3.30 9.54 -12.52
C PRO A 75 4.33 10.28 -11.64
N ALA A 76 4.81 11.44 -12.12
CA ALA A 76 5.83 12.20 -11.40
C ALA A 76 5.30 12.87 -10.11
N ASP A 77 3.99 13.00 -9.98
CA ASP A 77 3.28 13.76 -8.96
C ASP A 77 2.31 12.90 -8.15
N THR A 78 2.61 11.60 -7.95
CA THR A 78 1.72 10.66 -7.25
C THR A 78 1.22 11.17 -5.89
N ALA A 79 2.10 11.74 -5.07
CA ALA A 79 1.76 12.14 -3.70
C ALA A 79 0.67 13.24 -3.64
N SER A 80 0.68 14.16 -4.59
CA SER A 80 -0.31 15.25 -4.70
C SER A 80 -1.64 14.81 -5.29
N ASN A 81 -1.70 13.59 -5.80
CA ASN A 81 -2.80 13.03 -6.57
C ASN A 81 -3.47 11.83 -5.88
N VAL A 82 -2.97 11.45 -4.71
CA VAL A 82 -3.52 10.37 -3.89
C VAL A 82 -3.83 10.88 -2.50
N ALA A 83 -4.96 10.47 -1.94
CA ALA A 83 -5.37 10.81 -0.58
C ALA A 83 -5.83 9.56 0.17
N VAL A 84 -5.74 9.59 1.51
CA VAL A 84 -6.34 8.60 2.42
C VAL A 84 -7.17 9.36 3.44
N ASN A 85 -8.44 8.99 3.64
CA ASN A 85 -9.39 9.75 4.48
C ASN A 85 -9.42 11.26 4.14
N ASP A 86 -9.44 11.59 2.84
CA ASP A 86 -9.41 12.97 2.32
C ASP A 86 -8.13 13.78 2.61
N VAL A 87 -7.11 13.15 3.19
CA VAL A 87 -5.79 13.76 3.41
C VAL A 87 -4.83 13.34 2.29
N PRO A 88 -4.25 14.27 1.51
CA PRO A 88 -3.29 13.95 0.45
C PRO A 88 -2.03 13.27 0.98
N LEU A 89 -1.35 12.48 0.15
CA LEU A 89 -0.06 11.87 0.50
C LEU A 89 1.11 12.87 0.52
N ASP A 90 0.90 14.11 0.11
CA ASP A 90 1.85 15.21 0.35
C ASP A 90 2.11 15.47 1.84
N GLU A 91 1.18 15.08 2.72
CA GLU A 91 1.31 15.15 4.18
C GLU A 91 2.02 13.91 4.78
N ALA A 92 2.27 12.88 3.96
CA ALA A 92 2.90 11.62 4.37
C ALA A 92 4.42 11.64 4.16
N THR A 93 5.11 10.63 4.69
CA THR A 93 6.53 10.41 4.42
C THR A 93 6.71 9.23 3.47
N LEU A 94 7.38 9.45 2.32
CA LEU A 94 7.76 8.38 1.40
C LEU A 94 8.93 7.58 1.99
N GLU A 95 8.69 6.31 2.29
CA GLU A 95 9.65 5.39 2.90
C GLU A 95 10.43 4.58 1.86
N LEU A 96 9.71 4.07 0.86
CA LEU A 96 10.27 3.26 -0.23
C LEU A 96 9.68 3.67 -1.56
N GLU A 97 10.53 3.68 -2.58
CA GLU A 97 10.13 4.00 -3.94
C GLU A 97 10.78 3.05 -4.94
N SER A 98 9.96 2.51 -5.83
CA SER A 98 10.39 1.80 -7.03
C SER A 98 9.50 2.19 -8.21
N THR A 99 9.79 1.64 -9.38
CA THR A 99 8.91 1.79 -10.55
C THR A 99 7.60 1.01 -10.41
N ARG A 100 7.47 0.11 -9.42
CA ARG A 100 6.31 -0.77 -9.23
C ARG A 100 5.54 -0.54 -7.95
N TYR A 101 6.15 0.06 -6.94
CA TYR A 101 5.48 0.39 -5.70
C TYR A 101 6.06 1.66 -5.07
N GLN A 102 5.23 2.36 -4.30
CA GLN A 102 5.63 3.44 -3.43
C GLN A 102 5.01 3.17 -2.06
N VAL A 103 5.79 3.27 -1.00
CA VAL A 103 5.32 3.04 0.38
C VAL A 103 5.41 4.34 1.14
N TYR A 104 4.28 4.80 1.65
CA TYR A 104 4.20 6.00 2.47
C TYR A 104 3.86 5.61 3.90
N SER A 105 4.60 6.15 4.87
CA SER A 105 4.22 6.13 6.28
C SER A 105 3.28 7.30 6.56
N LEU A 106 2.17 6.98 7.23
CA LEU A 106 1.10 7.93 7.55
C LEU A 106 1.09 8.20 9.05
N ASP A 107 0.93 9.47 9.42
CA ASP A 107 0.62 9.82 10.81
C ASP A 107 -0.82 9.38 11.14
N PRO A 108 -1.02 8.45 12.10
CA PRO A 108 -2.36 7.90 12.37
C PRO A 108 -3.37 8.95 12.80
N ASP A 109 -2.96 10.00 13.51
CA ASP A 109 -3.85 11.06 14.01
C ASP A 109 -4.23 12.01 12.87
N VAL A 110 -3.27 12.39 12.02
CA VAL A 110 -3.50 13.26 10.86
C VAL A 110 -4.44 12.59 9.87
N TYR A 111 -4.20 11.32 9.57
CA TYR A 111 -5.00 10.55 8.62
C TYR A 111 -6.24 9.95 9.27
N GLY A 112 -6.47 10.09 10.57
CA GLY A 112 -7.67 9.57 11.25
C GLY A 112 -7.77 8.04 11.31
N ILE A 113 -6.64 7.34 11.32
CA ILE A 113 -6.54 5.86 11.35
C ILE A 113 -6.14 5.43 12.76
N THR A 114 -6.97 5.80 13.73
CA THR A 114 -6.73 5.53 15.16
C THR A 114 -7.59 4.36 15.70
N GLY A 115 -8.35 3.66 14.84
CA GLY A 115 -9.33 2.63 15.22
C GLY A 115 -9.84 1.78 14.05
N THR A 116 -10.96 1.07 14.23
CA THR A 116 -11.63 0.30 13.16
C THR A 116 -12.27 1.24 12.12
N GLY A 117 -12.31 0.84 10.84
CA GLY A 117 -13.06 1.59 9.85
C GLY A 117 -12.81 1.24 8.39
N SER A 118 -13.56 1.95 7.54
CA SER A 118 -13.33 2.06 6.09
C SER A 118 -12.54 3.33 5.80
N HIS A 119 -11.58 3.25 4.90
CA HIS A 119 -10.71 4.38 4.57
C HIS A 119 -10.66 4.57 3.05
N PRO A 120 -11.24 5.65 2.47
CA PRO A 120 -11.15 5.88 1.05
C PRO A 120 -9.70 6.18 0.67
N CYS A 121 -9.26 5.62 -0.44
CA CYS A 121 -8.11 6.14 -1.17
C CYS A 121 -8.60 7.02 -2.33
N ALA A 122 -7.84 8.01 -2.78
CA ALA A 122 -8.10 8.69 -4.06
C ALA A 122 -7.00 8.33 -5.05
N GLU A 123 -7.31 7.93 -6.28
CA GLU A 123 -6.33 7.84 -7.37
C GLU A 123 -6.64 8.94 -8.36
N THR A 124 -5.65 9.74 -8.77
CA THR A 124 -5.79 10.56 -9.99
C THR A 124 -4.68 10.36 -11.00
N GLY A 125 -5.12 10.37 -12.26
CA GLY A 125 -4.28 10.54 -13.43
C GLY A 125 -5.06 11.30 -14.48
N VAL A 126 -4.39 12.17 -15.23
CA VAL A 126 -4.98 12.84 -16.39
C VAL A 126 -5.37 11.76 -17.39
N VAL A 127 -6.67 11.63 -17.68
CA VAL A 127 -7.15 10.72 -18.72
C VAL A 127 -6.63 11.19 -20.07
N GLU A 128 -5.69 10.45 -20.65
CA GLU A 128 -5.48 10.48 -22.09
C GLU A 128 -6.76 9.95 -22.77
N ALA A 129 -7.24 10.69 -23.77
CA ALA A 129 -8.55 10.52 -24.38
C ALA A 129 -8.81 9.15 -25.06
N ASP A 130 -7.80 8.27 -25.14
CA ASP A 130 -7.80 7.10 -26.02
C ASP A 130 -7.64 5.74 -25.32
N TYR A 131 -7.75 5.69 -23.99
CA TYR A 131 -7.83 4.43 -23.22
C TYR A 131 -6.54 3.55 -23.29
N HIS A 132 -5.98 3.22 -22.11
CA HIS A 132 -5.12 2.04 -21.81
C HIS A 132 -3.59 2.09 -21.98
N GLY A 133 -2.89 3.22 -21.90
CA GLY A 133 -1.42 3.25 -21.80
C GLY A 133 -0.94 4.29 -20.80
N GLY A 134 0.19 4.04 -20.14
CA GLY A 134 0.87 5.09 -19.36
C GLY A 134 0.97 4.84 -17.85
N TYR A 135 1.56 5.84 -17.21
CA TYR A 135 1.88 5.84 -15.79
C TYR A 135 0.61 6.04 -14.94
N GLY A 136 0.56 5.46 -13.75
CA GLY A 136 -0.56 5.59 -12.82
C GLY A 136 -0.44 4.66 -11.62
N VAL A 137 -1.32 4.85 -10.64
CA VAL A 137 -1.52 3.89 -9.56
C VAL A 137 -2.37 2.75 -10.13
N GLY A 138 -1.90 1.52 -9.94
CA GLY A 138 -2.59 0.30 -10.33
C GLY A 138 -3.16 -0.45 -9.13
N GLY A 139 -3.05 0.12 -7.92
CA GLY A 139 -3.48 -0.48 -6.66
C GLY A 139 -3.07 0.33 -5.44
N ALA A 140 -3.86 0.25 -4.37
CA ALA A 140 -3.44 0.66 -3.03
C ALA A 140 -3.74 -0.44 -2.01
N VAL A 141 -2.86 -0.57 -1.02
CA VAL A 141 -3.01 -1.42 0.16
C VAL A 141 -2.68 -0.61 1.42
N LEU A 142 -3.61 -0.50 2.34
CA LEU A 142 -3.46 0.08 3.66
C LEU A 142 -3.05 -1.00 4.66
N ALA A 143 -1.92 -0.79 5.33
CA ALA A 143 -1.42 -1.65 6.39
C ALA A 143 -1.32 -0.88 7.70
N VAL A 144 -2.01 -1.37 8.72
CA VAL A 144 -2.06 -0.78 10.06
C VAL A 144 -1.38 -1.72 11.04
N VAL A 145 -0.28 -1.27 11.63
CA VAL A 145 0.35 -1.95 12.76
C VAL A 145 -0.35 -1.49 14.02
N TYR A 146 -0.81 -2.43 14.84
CA TYR A 146 -1.48 -2.13 16.10
C TYR A 146 -0.89 -2.90 17.27
N GLU A 147 -0.90 -2.29 18.45
CA GLU A 147 -0.56 -2.92 19.74
C GLU A 147 -1.79 -3.00 20.63
N ASP A 148 -2.01 -4.15 21.25
CA ASP A 148 -3.12 -4.40 22.16
C ASP A 148 -2.60 -5.02 23.46
N ALA A 149 -2.56 -4.20 24.51
CA ALA A 149 -2.06 -4.59 25.83
C ALA A 149 -2.90 -5.71 26.48
N THR A 150 -4.12 -5.97 25.99
CA THR A 150 -4.98 -7.05 26.50
C THR A 150 -4.53 -8.43 26.02
N LEU A 151 -3.74 -8.51 24.94
CA LEU A 151 -3.19 -9.75 24.43
C LEU A 151 -1.99 -10.21 25.27
N THR A 152 -1.91 -11.49 25.59
CA THR A 152 -0.85 -12.03 26.46
C THR A 152 0.41 -12.48 25.72
N GLY A 153 0.42 -12.43 24.38
CA GLY A 153 1.50 -12.92 23.53
C GLY A 153 2.10 -11.83 22.65
N ARG A 154 3.40 -11.98 22.34
CA ARG A 154 4.08 -11.19 21.31
C ARG A 154 4.24 -12.00 20.03
N ARG A 155 4.14 -11.34 18.89
CA ARG A 155 4.25 -11.95 17.56
C ARG A 155 5.34 -11.24 16.79
N HIS A 156 6.11 -12.01 16.03
CA HIS A 156 6.99 -11.44 15.01
C HIS A 156 6.15 -11.16 13.77
N VAL A 157 6.20 -9.94 13.27
CA VAL A 157 5.43 -9.52 12.11
C VAL A 157 6.37 -8.92 11.09
N VAL A 158 6.14 -9.26 9.83
CA VAL A 158 6.86 -8.76 8.68
C VAL A 158 5.85 -8.25 7.66
N ILE A 159 6.02 -7.01 7.22
CA ILE A 159 5.37 -6.47 6.03
C ILE A 159 6.47 -6.29 4.99
N GLY A 160 6.31 -6.95 3.85
CA GLY A 160 7.23 -6.83 2.73
C GLY A 160 6.46 -6.49 1.46
N VAL A 161 7.15 -5.83 0.54
CA VAL A 161 6.68 -5.58 -0.82
C VAL A 161 7.61 -6.28 -1.80
N ASP A 162 7.03 -6.84 -2.84
CA ASP A 162 7.77 -7.53 -3.89
C ASP A 162 7.61 -6.78 -5.22
N ASP A 163 8.71 -6.64 -5.94
CA ASP A 163 8.70 -6.21 -7.34
C ASP A 163 8.38 -7.42 -8.24
N VAL A 164 7.13 -7.89 -8.22
CA VAL A 164 6.66 -8.95 -9.13
C VAL A 164 6.16 -8.31 -10.42
N GLY A 165 7.06 -8.26 -11.42
CA GLY A 165 6.73 -7.91 -12.81
C GLY A 165 6.06 -9.02 -13.60
#